data_AF-A0A950YUQ4-F1
#
_entry.id   AF-A0A950YUQ4-F1
#
_cell.length_a   1.000
_cell.length_b   1.000
_cell.length_c   1.000
_cell.angle_alpha   90.00
_cell.angle_beta   90.00
_cell.angle_gamma   90.00
#
_symmetry.space_group_name_H-M   'P 1'
#
loop_
_entity.id
_entity.type
_entity.pdbx_description
1 polymer ?
#
loop_
_entity_poly.entity_id
_entity_poly.type
_entity_poly.pdbx_seq_one_letter_code
_entity_poly.pdbx_strand_id
1 'polypeptide(L)'
;MPERQRIAPAVVLRWLEQRFRPRWLMLPATATRRALRTAVEHAIRGGALYDALIAATASHHSHTLLTFDRRAAPIYSILGVQVIYVAVD
;
A
#
# COMPACT_ATOMS: atom_id res chain seq x y z
N MET A 1 11.39 -0.25 8.11
CA MET A 1 11.22 1.03 8.82
C MET A 1 12.42 1.28 9.73
N PRO A 2 13.01 2.49 9.68
CA PRO A 2 14.02 2.96 10.64
C PRO A 2 13.55 2.75 12.07
N GLU A 3 14.47 2.42 12.98
CA GLU A 3 14.14 2.05 14.36
C GLU A 3 13.31 3.10 15.08
N ARG A 4 13.66 4.39 14.91
CA ARG A 4 12.96 5.53 15.51
C ARG A 4 11.51 5.72 15.04
N GLN A 5 11.13 5.10 13.92
CA GLN A 5 9.78 5.18 13.36
C GLN A 5 8.95 3.93 13.63
N ARG A 6 9.51 2.94 14.34
CA ARG A 6 8.77 1.71 14.70
C ARG A 6 7.85 2.00 15.88
N ILE A 7 6.60 1.63 15.72
CA ILE A 7 5.57 1.71 16.76
C ILE A 7 5.23 0.28 17.19
N ALA A 8 4.95 0.06 18.47
CA ALA A 8 4.55 -1.25 18.97
C ALA A 8 3.31 -1.77 18.20
N PRO A 9 3.29 -3.03 17.72
CA PRO A 9 2.20 -3.54 16.88
C PRO A 9 0.80 -3.39 17.50
N ALA A 10 0.68 -3.62 18.81
CA ALA A 10 -0.58 -3.46 19.53
C ALA A 10 -1.10 -2.01 19.53
N VAL A 11 -0.20 -1.02 19.53
CA VAL A 11 -0.57 0.41 19.43
C VAL A 11 -1.08 0.72 18.02
N VAL A 12 -0.38 0.22 16.99
CA VAL A 12 -0.80 0.38 15.59
C VAL A 12 -2.18 -0.21 15.34
N LEU A 13 -2.42 -1.46 15.78
CA LEU A 13 -3.70 -2.12 15.61
C LEU A 13 -4.85 -1.33 16.25
N ARG A 14 -4.69 -0.93 17.52
CA ARG A 14 -5.70 -0.12 18.21
C ARG A 14 -5.99 1.18 17.47
N TRP A 15 -4.95 1.86 16.98
CA TRP A 15 -5.14 3.09 16.21
C TRP A 15 -5.91 2.85 14.91
N LEU A 16 -5.58 1.79 14.16
CA LEU A 16 -6.29 1.44 12.93
C LEU A 16 -7.77 1.12 13.20
N GLU A 17 -8.06 0.28 14.20
CA GLU A 17 -9.43 -0.09 14.57
C GLU A 17 -10.26 1.12 15.03
N GLN A 18 -9.64 2.05 15.76
CA GLN A 18 -10.33 3.26 16.21
C GLN A 18 -10.54 4.27 15.09
N ARG A 19 -9.59 4.42 14.17
CA ARG A 19 -9.63 5.43 13.11
C ARG A 19 -10.50 5.02 11.92
N PHE A 20 -10.49 3.74 11.55
CA PHE A 20 -11.13 3.21 10.32
C PHE A 20 -12.38 2.36 10.60
N ARG A 21 -13.14 2.70 11.65
CA ARG A 21 -14.35 1.97 12.08
C ARG A 21 -15.37 1.64 10.98
N PRO A 22 -15.68 2.53 10.02
CA PRO A 22 -16.77 2.26 9.09
C PRO A 22 -16.41 1.25 8.00
N ARG A 23 -15.13 1.19 7.58
CA ARG A 23 -14.72 0.40 6.42
C ARG A 23 -13.21 0.22 6.35
N TRP A 24 -12.81 -1.03 6.22
CA TRP A 24 -11.46 -1.41 5.79
C TRP A 24 -11.47 -1.59 4.28
N LEU A 25 -10.50 -1.01 3.59
CA LEU A 25 -10.37 -1.20 2.15
C LEU A 25 -9.88 -2.62 1.87
N MET A 26 -10.67 -3.36 1.10
CA MET A 26 -10.30 -4.69 0.60
C MET A 26 -10.24 -4.68 -0.92
N LEU A 27 -9.30 -5.41 -1.48
CA LEU A 27 -9.21 -5.63 -2.92
C LEU A 27 -10.03 -6.88 -3.29
N PRO A 28 -11.08 -6.76 -4.13
CA PRO A 28 -11.87 -7.91 -4.55
C PRO A 28 -11.01 -8.97 -5.27
N ALA A 29 -11.39 -10.24 -5.16
CA ALA A 29 -10.59 -11.37 -5.69
C ALA A 29 -10.18 -11.20 -7.17
N THR A 30 -11.10 -10.72 -8.01
CA THR A 30 -10.82 -10.47 -9.44
C THR A 30 -9.76 -9.38 -9.64
N ALA A 31 -9.83 -8.30 -8.87
CA ALA A 31 -8.86 -7.21 -8.89
C ALA A 31 -7.51 -7.64 -8.30
N THR A 32 -7.51 -8.47 -7.25
CA THR A 32 -6.29 -9.08 -6.69
C THR A 32 -5.59 -9.94 -7.73
N ARG A 33 -6.32 -10.80 -8.44
CA ARG A 33 -5.74 -11.64 -9.51
C ARG A 33 -5.13 -10.79 -10.63
N ARG A 34 -5.77 -9.68 -11.00
CA ARG A 34 -5.24 -8.74 -11.99
C ARG A 34 -3.98 -8.05 -11.49
N ALA A 35 -3.96 -7.55 -10.26
CA ALA A 35 -2.80 -6.91 -9.65
C ALA A 35 -1.59 -7.86 -9.59
N LEU A 36 -1.81 -9.13 -9.19
CA LEU A 36 -0.76 -10.15 -9.18
C LEU A 36 -0.22 -10.45 -10.58
N ARG A 37 -1.09 -10.51 -11.60
CA ARG A 37 -0.68 -10.67 -12.99
C ARG A 37 0.23 -9.53 -13.43
N THR A 38 -0.21 -8.29 -13.23
CA THR A 38 0.60 -7.10 -13.54
C THR A 38 1.94 -7.12 -12.80
N ALA A 39 1.95 -7.50 -11.52
CA ALA A 39 3.19 -7.61 -10.76
C ALA A 39 4.18 -8.60 -11.39
N VAL A 40 3.70 -9.79 -11.79
CA VAL A 40 4.54 -10.81 -12.44
C VAL A 40 5.03 -10.35 -13.81
N GLU A 41 4.16 -9.74 -14.62
CA GLU A 41 4.51 -9.21 -15.95
C GLU A 41 5.61 -8.14 -15.88
N HIS A 42 5.68 -7.41 -14.77
CA HIS A 42 6.73 -6.40 -14.50
C HIS A 42 7.87 -6.92 -13.60
N ALA A 43 8.00 -8.22 -13.41
CA ALA A 43 9.04 -8.87 -12.59
C ALA A 43 9.11 -8.37 -11.12
N ILE A 44 8.00 -7.89 -10.58
CA ILE A 44 7.87 -7.47 -9.18
C ILE A 44 7.84 -8.73 -8.30
N ARG A 45 8.72 -8.78 -7.29
CA ARG A 45 8.95 -9.97 -6.47
C ARG A 45 9.28 -9.64 -5.01
N GLY A 46 9.13 -10.64 -4.14
CA GLY A 46 9.44 -10.51 -2.71
C GLY A 46 8.59 -9.43 -2.04
N GLY A 47 9.22 -8.63 -1.17
CA GLY A 47 8.53 -7.59 -0.40
C GLY A 47 7.81 -6.54 -1.25
N ALA A 48 8.30 -6.25 -2.46
CA ALA A 48 7.68 -5.26 -3.37
C ALA A 48 6.29 -5.71 -3.88
N LEU A 49 5.95 -7.00 -3.75
CA LEU A 49 4.61 -7.48 -4.08
C LEU A 49 3.56 -6.91 -3.14
N TYR A 50 3.91 -6.66 -1.87
CA TYR A 50 2.99 -6.00 -0.92
C TYR A 50 2.70 -4.56 -1.35
N ASP A 51 3.71 -3.82 -1.81
CA ASP A 51 3.53 -2.47 -2.35
C ASP A 51 2.59 -2.47 -3.57
N ALA A 52 2.71 -3.47 -4.44
CA ALA A 52 1.82 -3.62 -5.60
C ALA A 52 0.36 -3.87 -5.16
N LEU A 53 0.13 -4.72 -4.16
CA LEU A 53 -1.22 -5.00 -3.65
C LEU A 53 -1.82 -3.79 -2.92
N ILE A 54 -1.01 -3.04 -2.16
CA ILE A 54 -1.42 -1.79 -1.51
C ILE A 54 -1.82 -0.75 -2.58
N ALA A 55 -0.97 -0.55 -3.59
CA ALA A 55 -1.23 0.38 -4.69
C ALA A 55 -2.49 0.00 -5.49
N ALA A 56 -2.65 -1.28 -5.81
CA ALA A 56 -3.84 -1.78 -6.49
C ALA A 56 -5.11 -1.58 -5.66
N THR A 57 -5.03 -1.74 -4.33
CA THR A 57 -6.15 -1.47 -3.42
C THR A 57 -6.55 0.00 -3.45
N ALA A 58 -5.59 0.91 -3.28
CA ALA A 58 -5.86 2.34 -3.33
C ALA A 58 -6.41 2.80 -4.70
N SER A 59 -5.80 2.33 -5.80
CA SER A 59 -6.26 2.61 -7.16
C SER A 59 -7.68 2.08 -7.41
N HIS A 60 -7.99 0.86 -6.98
CA HIS A 60 -9.33 0.27 -7.14
C HIS A 60 -10.43 1.09 -6.46
N HIS A 61 -10.15 1.67 -5.29
CA HIS A 61 -11.10 2.51 -4.55
C HIS A 61 -10.97 4.01 -4.88
N SER A 62 -10.18 4.39 -5.89
CA SER A 62 -9.93 5.80 -6.26
C SER A 62 -9.43 6.67 -5.09
N HIS A 63 -8.60 6.10 -4.22
CA HIS A 63 -7.98 6.81 -3.11
C HIS A 63 -6.51 7.12 -3.39
N THR A 64 -6.05 8.27 -2.87
CA THR A 64 -4.64 8.64 -2.88
C THR A 64 -3.87 7.86 -1.82
N LEU A 65 -2.77 7.23 -2.23
CA LEU A 65 -1.84 6.54 -1.34
C LEU A 65 -0.88 7.55 -0.69
N LEU A 66 -0.91 7.66 0.64
CA LEU A 66 0.09 8.41 1.40
C LEU A 66 1.20 7.46 1.85
N THR A 67 2.46 7.80 1.58
CA THR A 67 3.60 6.92 1.93
C THR A 67 4.87 7.69 2.28
N PHE A 68 5.61 7.19 3.25
CA PHE A 68 7.00 7.62 3.52
C PHE A 68 8.01 6.80 2.72
N ASP A 69 7.60 5.67 2.11
CA ASP A 69 8.51 4.78 1.39
C ASP A 69 8.66 5.20 -0.07
N ARG A 70 9.62 6.09 -0.33
CA ARG A 70 9.95 6.52 -1.70
C ARG A 70 10.58 5.40 -2.53
N ARG A 71 11.08 4.32 -1.92
CA ARG A 71 11.71 3.21 -2.65
C ARG A 71 10.70 2.41 -3.45
N ALA A 72 9.43 2.42 -3.04
CA ALA A 72 8.33 1.75 -3.71
C ALA A 72 7.72 2.57 -4.87
N ALA A 73 8.23 3.78 -5.14
CA ALA A 73 7.73 4.66 -6.21
C ALA A 73 7.60 3.98 -7.59
N PRO A 74 8.57 3.16 -8.06
CA PRO A 74 8.41 2.46 -9.34
C PRO A 74 7.20 1.53 -9.36
N ILE A 75 6.90 0.87 -8.23
CA ILE A 75 5.76 -0.04 -8.10
C ILE A 75 4.45 0.74 -8.17
N TYR A 76 4.37 1.86 -7.44
CA TYR A 76 3.18 2.72 -7.46
C TYR A 76 2.89 3.26 -8.86
N SER A 77 3.93 3.61 -9.61
CA SER A 77 3.80 4.04 -11.01
C SER A 77 3.28 2.93 -11.92
N ILE A 78 3.78 1.69 -11.78
CA ILE A 78 3.31 0.54 -12.58
C ILE A 78 1.82 0.26 -12.33
N LEU A 79 1.38 0.40 -11.08
CA LEU A 79 -0.02 0.17 -10.69
C LEU A 79 -0.93 1.39 -10.94
N GLY A 80 -0.38 2.50 -11.43
CA GLY A 80 -1.15 3.70 -11.78
C GLY A 80 -1.90 4.33 -10.60
N VAL A 81 -1.38 4.21 -9.38
CA VAL A 81 -2.01 4.79 -8.19
C VAL A 81 -1.61 6.25 -8.04
N GLN A 82 -2.54 7.10 -7.62
CA GLN A 82 -2.22 8.46 -7.16
C GLN A 82 -1.48 8.37 -5.82
N VAL A 83 -0.30 8.97 -5.72
CA VAL A 83 0.56 8.86 -4.55
C VAL A 83 1.08 10.21 -4.09
N ILE A 84 1.06 10.45 -2.78
CA ILE A 84 1.72 11.57 -2.12
C ILE A 84 2.82 11.00 -1.22
N TYR A 85 4.04 11.45 -1.45
CA TYR A 85 5.19 11.10 -0.63
C TYR A 85 5.31 12.07 0.53
N VAL A 86 5.15 11.56 1.75
CA VAL A 86 5.21 12.36 2.97
C VAL A 86 6.69 12.58 3.33
N ALA A 87 7.07 13.83 3.59
CA ALA A 87 8.38 14.17 4.14
C ALA A 87 8.33 14.13 5.66
N VAL A 88 9.45 13.80 6.29
CA VAL A 88 9.64 14.00 7.74
C VAL A 88 10.60 15.17 7.86
N ASP A 89 10.14 16.28 8.43
CA ASP A 89 11.01 17.38 8.86
C ASP A 89 11.81 16.98 10.10
#